data_AF-A0AA96CW59-F1
#
_entry.id   AF-A0AA96CW59-F1
#
_cell.length_a   1.000
_cell.length_b   1.000
_cell.length_c   1.000
_cell.angle_alpha   90.00
_cell.angle_beta   90.00
_cell.angle_gamma   90.00
#
_symmetry.space_group_name_H-M   'P 1'
#
loop_
_entity.id
_entity.type
_entity.pdbx_description
1 polymer ?
#
loop_
_entity_poly.entity_id
_entity_poly.type
_entity_poly.pdbx_seq_one_letter_code
_entity_poly.pdbx_strand_id
1 'polypeptide(L)'
;MKKEEILNKLKEIKPLYEKEGLEILGVFGSYAKDTQDEFSDIDIAYRLDYNKFSQKYVDGFSKLLRIEEMKDELKKIFKKI
;
A
#
# COMPACT_ATOMS: atom_id res chain seq x y z
N MET A 1 -3.52 10.79 12.52
CA MET A 1 -4.52 9.93 11.84
C MET A 1 -4.80 8.72 12.72
N LYS A 2 -6.03 8.22 12.78
CA LYS A 2 -6.34 7.03 13.60
C LYS A 2 -6.05 5.75 12.83
N LYS A 3 -5.55 4.71 13.51
CA LYS A 3 -5.31 3.37 12.93
C LYS A 3 -6.53 2.82 12.18
N GLU A 4 -7.73 3.00 12.74
CA GLU A 4 -8.98 2.54 12.13
C GLU A 4 -9.27 3.23 10.79
N GLU A 5 -9.00 4.52 10.67
CA GLU A 5 -9.16 5.28 9.42
C GLU A 5 -8.22 4.73 8.34
N ILE A 6 -6.97 4.44 8.71
CA ILE A 6 -5.98 3.81 7.83
C ILE A 6 -6.46 2.45 7.36
N LEU A 7 -6.87 1.58 8.30
CA LEU A 7 -7.33 0.23 7.96
C LEU A 7 -8.58 0.23 7.08
N ASN A 8 -9.53 1.14 7.34
CA ASN A 8 -10.73 1.28 6.51
C ASN A 8 -10.37 1.74 5.09
N LYS A 9 -9.46 2.70 4.96
CA LYS A 9 -9.03 3.17 3.65
C LYS A 9 -8.23 2.14 2.87
N LEU A 10 -7.38 1.37 3.56
CA LEU A 10 -6.67 0.25 2.95
C LEU A 10 -7.64 -0.84 2.46
N LYS A 11 -8.72 -1.13 3.20
CA LYS A 11 -9.77 -2.07 2.74
C LYS A 11 -10.46 -1.59 1.47
N GLU A 12 -10.74 -0.28 1.35
CA GLU A 12 -11.36 0.29 0.15
C GLU A 12 -10.46 0.18 -1.10
N ILE A 13 -9.16 0.43 -0.96
CA ILE A 13 -8.23 0.44 -2.09
C ILE A 13 -7.68 -0.95 -2.45
N LYS A 14 -7.66 -1.88 -1.49
CA LYS A 14 -7.13 -3.24 -1.67
C LYS A 14 -7.63 -3.93 -2.96
N PRO A 15 -8.93 -3.93 -3.31
CA PRO A 15 -9.40 -4.54 -4.56
C PRO A 15 -8.83 -3.93 -5.85
N LEU A 16 -8.42 -2.65 -5.82
CA LEU A 16 -7.81 -1.99 -6.98
C LEU A 16 -6.42 -2.57 -7.25
N TYR A 17 -5.58 -2.66 -6.22
CA TYR A 17 -4.22 -3.19 -6.34
C TYR A 17 -4.20 -4.70 -6.57
N GLU A 18 -5.15 -5.44 -5.96
CA GLU A 18 -5.28 -6.87 -6.18
C GLU A 18 -5.60 -7.22 -7.64
N LYS A 19 -6.36 -6.37 -8.34
CA LYS A 19 -6.61 -6.53 -9.79
C LYS A 19 -5.33 -6.43 -10.61
N GLU A 20 -4.33 -5.73 -10.11
CA GLU A 20 -3.02 -5.59 -10.76
C GLU A 20 -2.04 -6.67 -10.30
N GLY A 21 -2.33 -7.41 -9.22
CA GLY A 21 -1.45 -8.45 -8.68
C GLY A 21 -0.66 -8.01 -7.44
N LEU A 22 -0.99 -6.87 -6.84
CA LEU A 22 -0.45 -6.46 -5.54
C LEU A 22 -1.53 -6.60 -4.46
N GLU A 23 -1.30 -7.49 -3.50
CA GLU A 23 -2.19 -7.72 -2.38
C GLU A 23 -1.67 -7.02 -1.14
N ILE A 24 -2.46 -6.12 -0.56
CA ILE A 24 -2.17 -5.54 0.75
C ILE A 24 -2.47 -6.58 1.83
N LEU A 25 -1.46 -6.95 2.63
CA LEU A 25 -1.59 -7.90 3.73
C LEU A 25 -2.03 -7.20 5.02
N GLY A 26 -1.51 -5.99 5.26
CA GLY A 26 -1.87 -5.21 6.44
C GLY A 26 -0.90 -4.08 6.75
N VAL A 27 -1.16 -3.41 7.87
CA VAL A 27 -0.30 -2.38 8.44
C VAL A 27 0.74 -3.05 9.34
N PHE A 28 1.96 -2.55 9.30
CA PHE A 28 3.06 -2.98 10.15
C PHE A 28 3.61 -1.79 10.96
N GLY A 29 4.71 -1.99 11.68
CA GLY A 29 5.40 -0.90 12.37
C GLY A 29 4.61 -0.33 13.57
N SER A 30 4.77 0.97 13.80
CA SER A 30 4.24 1.66 14.99
C SER A 30 2.70 1.63 15.05
N TYR A 31 2.03 1.83 13.91
CA TYR A 31 0.57 1.75 13.80
C TYR A 31 0.01 0.35 14.07
N ALA A 32 0.77 -0.72 13.81
CA ALA A 32 0.34 -2.07 14.18
C ALA A 32 0.37 -2.28 15.70
N LYS A 33 1.34 -1.67 16.38
CA LYS A 33 1.60 -1.80 17.83
C LYS A 33 0.92 -0.76 18.70
N ASP A 34 0.18 0.18 18.09
CA ASP A 34 -0.45 1.31 18.79
C ASP A 34 0.58 2.23 19.49
N THR A 35 1.81 2.30 18.96
CA THR A 35 2.92 3.12 19.49
C THR A 35 3.30 4.28 18.55
N GLN A 36 2.42 4.64 17.61
CA GLN A 36 2.64 5.75 16.69
C GLN A 36 2.56 7.11 17.39
N ASP A 37 3.35 8.06 16.90
CA ASP A 37 3.31 9.48 17.23
C ASP A 37 3.00 10.33 15.98
N GLU A 38 3.07 11.65 16.13
CA GLU A 38 2.78 12.60 15.04
C GLU A 38 3.82 12.57 13.90
N PHE A 39 4.99 11.97 14.12
CA PHE A 39 6.07 11.85 13.14
C PHE A 39 6.17 10.45 12.52
N SER A 40 5.28 9.54 12.92
CA SER A 40 5.31 8.14 12.49
C SER A 40 4.79 7.97 11.06
N ASP A 41 5.57 7.27 10.24
CA ASP A 41 5.15 6.76 8.93
C ASP A 41 4.17 5.59 9.07
N ILE A 42 3.45 5.29 7.97
CA ILE A 42 2.56 4.13 7.87
C ILE A 42 3.28 3.03 7.09
N ASP A 43 3.71 1.98 7.78
CA ASP A 43 4.31 0.81 7.15
C ASP A 43 3.23 -0.15 6.63
N ILE A 44 3.34 -0.58 5.37
CA ILE A 44 2.38 -1.49 4.74
C ILE A 44 3.12 -2.71 4.20
N ALA A 45 2.68 -3.89 4.63
CA ALA A 45 3.13 -5.16 4.07
C ALA A 45 2.25 -5.55 2.88
N TYR A 46 2.88 -5.95 1.78
CA TYR A 46 2.19 -6.42 0.59
C TYR A 46 2.81 -7.72 0.06
N ARG A 47 2.00 -8.46 -0.69
CA ARG A 47 2.43 -9.62 -1.48
C ARG A 47 2.25 -9.31 -2.95
N LEU A 48 3.26 -9.66 -3.75
CA LEU A 48 3.20 -9.52 -5.20
C LEU A 48 2.93 -10.88 -5.85
N ASP A 49 1.81 -11.02 -6.53
CA ASP A 49 1.58 -12.10 -7.49
C ASP A 49 2.38 -11.76 -8.76
N TYR A 50 3.57 -12.33 -8.86
CA TYR A 50 4.47 -12.06 -9.97
C TYR A 50 3.84 -12.38 -11.34
N ASN A 51 3.08 -13.47 -11.44
CA ASN A 51 2.47 -13.89 -12.70
C ASN A 51 1.40 -12.89 -13.14
N LYS A 52 0.56 -12.44 -12.22
CA LYS A 52 -0.49 -11.45 -12.52
C LYS A 52 0.07 -10.06 -12.76
N PHE A 53 1.01 -9.62 -11.93
CA PHE A 53 1.63 -8.30 -12.06
C PHE A 53 2.42 -8.18 -13.37
N SER A 54 3.10 -9.25 -13.77
CA SER A 54 3.86 -9.29 -15.03
C SER A 54 2.99 -9.32 -16.30
N GLN A 55 1.68 -9.55 -16.21
CA GLN A 55 0.77 -9.40 -17.35
C GLN A 55 0.61 -7.94 -17.77
N LYS A 56 0.72 -6.99 -16.83
CA LYS A 56 0.62 -5.55 -17.08
C LYS A 56 1.99 -4.86 -17.13
N TYR A 57 2.94 -5.30 -16.30
CA TYR A 57 4.25 -4.67 -16.12
C TYR A 57 5.36 -5.65 -16.49
N VAL A 58 5.80 -5.60 -17.75
CA VAL A 58 6.59 -6.68 -18.37
C VAL A 58 8.05 -6.69 -17.91
N ASP A 59 8.74 -5.56 -17.94
CA ASP A 59 10.14 -5.45 -17.54
C ASP A 59 10.30 -5.13 -16.04
N GLY A 60 11.54 -5.15 -15.53
CA GLY A 60 11.81 -4.87 -14.12
C GLY A 60 11.59 -3.40 -13.75
N PHE A 61 11.85 -2.48 -14.67
CA PHE A 61 11.75 -1.05 -14.41
C PHE A 61 10.29 -0.59 -14.37
N SER A 62 9.44 -1.06 -15.28
CA SER A 62 7.99 -0.80 -15.24
C SER A 62 7.33 -1.33 -13.96
N LYS A 63 7.78 -2.48 -13.43
CA LYS A 63 7.33 -3.00 -12.14
C LYS A 63 7.70 -2.07 -10.99
N LEU A 64 8.95 -1.63 -10.92
CA LEU A 64 9.43 -0.71 -9.89
C LEU A 64 8.70 0.63 -9.96
N LEU A 65 8.53 1.18 -11.17
CA LEU A 65 7.82 2.44 -11.38
C LEU A 65 6.39 2.36 -10.87
N ARG A 66 5.67 1.27 -11.20
CA ARG A 66 4.30 1.10 -10.72
C ARG A 66 4.20 0.99 -9.19
N ILE A 67 5.14 0.27 -8.56
CA ILE A 67 5.15 0.16 -7.09
C ILE A 67 5.39 1.54 -6.45
N GLU A 68 6.27 2.37 -7.01
CA GLU A 68 6.48 3.74 -6.52
C GLU A 68 5.23 4.62 -6.75
N GLU A 69 4.54 4.47 -7.89
CA GLU A 69 3.27 5.15 -8.14
C GLU A 69 2.20 4.76 -7.10
N MET A 70 2.05 3.46 -6.79
CA MET A 70 1.11 2.99 -5.76
C MET A 70 1.45 3.56 -4.38
N LYS A 71 2.75 3.64 -4.04
CA LYS A 71 3.21 4.30 -2.81
C LYS A 71 2.85 5.78 -2.80
N ASP A 72 3.01 6.49 -3.91
CA ASP A 72 2.65 7.90 -4.01
C ASP A 72 1.13 8.16 -3.98
N GLU A 73 0.33 7.25 -4.55
CA GLU A 73 -1.12 7.24 -4.41
C GLU A 73 -1.52 7.11 -2.93
N LEU A 74 -0.94 6.16 -2.21
CA LEU A 74 -1.18 5.96 -0.77
C LEU A 74 -0.75 7.19 0.04
N LYS A 75 0.42 7.77 -0.24
CA LYS A 75 0.84 9.03 0.40
C LYS A 75 -0.17 10.15 0.16
N LYS A 76 -0.70 10.30 -1.05
CA LYS A 76 -1.71 11.35 -1.35
C LYS A 76 -3.01 11.11 -0.59
N ILE A 77 -3.45 9.86 -0.48
CA ILE A 77 -4.64 9.48 0.27
C ILE A 77 -4.45 9.84 1.75
N PHE A 78 -3.30 9.52 2.32
CA PHE A 78 -3.02 9.68 3.74
C PHE A 78 -2.53 11.08 4.15
N LYS A 79 -2.01 11.89 3.21
CA LYS A 79 -1.67 13.31 3.45
C LYS A 79 -2.87 14.26 3.37
N LYS A 80 -3.96 13.84 2.70
CA LYS A 80 -5.14 14.68 2.48
C LYS A 80 -6.17 14.57 3.62
N ILE A 81 -5.95 13.66 4.57
CA ILE A 81 -6.83 13.36 5.71
C ILE A 81 -6.22 13.96 6.97
#